data_AF-A0A356QJ09-F1
#
_entry.id   AF-A0A356QJ09-F1
#
_cell.length_a   1.000
_cell.length_b   1.000
_cell.length_c   1.000
_cell.angle_alpha   90.00
_cell.angle_beta   90.00
_cell.angle_gamma   90.00
#
_symmetry.space_group_name_H-M   'P 1'
#
loop_
_entity.id
_entity.type
_entity.pdbx_description
1 polymer ?
#
loop_
_entity_poly.entity_id
_entity_poly.type
_entity_poly.pdbx_seq_one_letter_code
_entity_poly.pdbx_strand_id
1 'polypeptide(L)'
;NIGALGGTYAAPIINAPEAAIVAIGKTQWLPRFDEHGAVQRRAILTVTWAGDHRFIDGGTIARFCNAWKGFLEAPESMLLHLA
;
A
#
# COMPACT_ATOMS: atom_id res chain seq x y z
N ASN A 1 -0.50 -2.05 -11.71
CA ASN A 1 0.84 -2.33 -11.14
C ASN A 1 1.89 -1.65 -12.01
N ILE A 2 2.35 -0.46 -11.62
CA ILE A 2 3.40 0.27 -12.37
C ILE A 2 4.81 -0.25 -12.03
N GLY A 3 4.97 -0.83 -10.84
CA GLY A 3 6.23 -1.35 -10.32
C GLY A 3 6.85 -2.47 -11.15
N ALA A 4 6.05 -3.13 -11.99
CA ALA A 4 6.54 -4.08 -12.99
C ALA A 4 7.48 -3.42 -14.02
N LEU A 5 7.27 -2.13 -14.33
CA LEU A 5 8.14 -1.34 -15.20
C LEU A 5 9.12 -0.47 -14.41
N GLY A 6 8.68 0.09 -13.27
CA GLY A 6 9.49 0.94 -12.41
C GLY A 6 8.65 1.95 -11.61
N GLY A 7 9.31 2.99 -11.11
CA GLY A 7 8.67 4.06 -10.32
C GLY A 7 8.43 3.68 -8.85
N THR A 8 8.25 4.70 -8.01
CA THR A 8 7.92 4.55 -6.59
C THR A 8 6.50 5.04 -6.33
N TYR A 9 6.28 6.34 -6.49
CA TYR A 9 4.97 6.99 -6.37
C TYR A 9 4.36 7.24 -7.76
N ALA A 10 3.04 7.36 -7.79
CA ALA A 10 2.29 7.84 -8.95
C ALA A 10 1.01 8.54 -8.51
N ALA A 11 0.39 9.31 -9.40
CA ALA A 11 -0.96 9.84 -9.23
C ALA A 11 -1.90 9.07 -10.15
N PRO A 12 -2.43 7.90 -9.73
CA PRO A 12 -3.31 7.12 -10.59
C PRO A 12 -4.65 7.85 -10.79
N ILE A 13 -5.19 7.75 -12.00
CA ILE A 13 -6.51 8.30 -12.35
C ILE A 13 -7.54 7.19 -12.17
N ILE A 14 -8.61 7.48 -11.42
CA ILE A 14 -9.71 6.54 -11.17
C ILE A 14 -10.37 6.17 -12.51
N ASN A 15 -10.59 4.88 -12.72
CA ASN A 15 -11.34 4.40 -13.87
C ASN A 15 -12.84 4.44 -13.56
N ALA A 16 -13.55 5.44 -14.06
CA ALA A 16 -14.99 5.54 -13.83
C ALA A 16 -15.72 4.28 -14.32
N PRO A 17 -16.72 3.77 -13.58
CA PRO A 17 -17.42 4.39 -12.45
C PRO A 17 -16.90 4.00 -11.05
N GLU A 18 -15.66 3.51 -10.93
CA GLU A 18 -15.08 3.13 -9.63
C GLU A 18 -14.88 4.35 -8.71
N ALA A 19 -14.78 4.11 -7.40
CA ALA A 19 -14.59 5.17 -6.39
C ALA A 19 -13.13 5.38 -5.97
N ALA A 20 -12.25 4.41 -6.25
CA ALA A 20 -10.84 4.48 -5.89
C ALA A 20 -9.99 3.57 -6.78
N ILE A 21 -8.70 3.90 -6.92
CA ILE A 21 -7.73 3.10 -7.66
C ILE A 21 -6.38 3.11 -6.92
N VAL A 22 -5.58 2.06 -7.12
CA VAL A 22 -4.25 1.93 -6.54
C VAL A 22 -3.15 1.83 -7.59
N ALA A 23 -2.09 2.58 -7.37
CA ALA A 23 -0.80 2.37 -8.01
C ALA A 23 0.15 1.67 -7.04
N ILE A 24 0.70 0.54 -7.49
CA ILE A 24 1.73 -0.22 -6.78
C ILE A 24 3.07 0.07 -7.46
N GLY A 25 4.00 0.66 -6.72
CA GLY A 25 5.36 0.99 -7.17
C GLY A 25 6.29 -0.22 -7.18
N LYS A 26 7.53 -0.02 -7.62
CA LYS A 26 8.54 -1.09 -7.64
C LYS A 26 9.00 -1.40 -6.22
N THR A 27 9.05 -2.68 -5.86
CA THR A 27 9.68 -3.12 -4.61
C THR A 27 11.19 -2.90 -4.65
N GLN A 28 11.75 -2.30 -3.61
CA GLN A 28 13.18 -1.98 -3.51
C GLN A 28 13.77 -2.53 -2.21
N TRP A 29 15.02 -2.99 -2.27
CA TRP A 29 15.79 -3.29 -1.05
C TRP A 29 16.35 -2.00 -0.47
N LEU A 30 15.89 -1.59 0.70
CA LEU A 30 16.31 -0.36 1.36
C LEU A 30 16.75 -0.64 2.81
N PRO A 31 17.72 0.13 3.35
CA PRO A 31 18.07 0.05 4.76
C PRO A 31 16.93 0.63 5.62
N ARG A 32 16.51 -0.11 6.64
CA ARG A 32 15.53 0.31 7.64
C ARG A 32 15.97 -0.16 9.02
N PHE A 33 15.53 0.54 10.05
CA PHE A 33 15.75 0.08 11.42
C PHE A 33 14.81 -1.08 11.75
N ASP A 34 15.33 -2.05 12.50
CA ASP A 34 14.52 -3.02 13.21
C ASP A 34 14.03 -2.48 14.56
N GLU A 35 13.33 -3.31 15.32
CA GLU A 35 12.79 -2.97 16.64
C GLU A 35 13.89 -2.68 17.69
N HIS A 36 15.12 -3.13 17.44
CA HIS A 36 16.29 -2.90 18.31
C HIS A 36 17.15 -1.71 17.85
N GLY A 37 16.74 -1.01 16.79
CA GLY A 37 17.46 0.13 16.24
C GLY A 37 18.67 -0.24 15.37
N ALA A 38 18.85 -1.51 14.99
CA ALA A 38 19.89 -1.92 14.06
C ALA A 38 19.42 -1.76 12.61
N VAL A 39 20.33 -1.38 11.71
CA VAL A 39 20.03 -1.25 10.28
C VAL A 39 19.94 -2.63 9.65
N GLN A 40 18.79 -2.95 9.06
CA GLN A 40 18.55 -4.18 8.31
C GLN A 40 18.07 -3.90 6.89
N ARG A 41 18.36 -4.83 5.98
CA ARG A 41 17.82 -4.81 4.62
C ARG A 41 16.33 -5.19 4.65
N ARG A 42 15.46 -4.34 4.11
CA ARG A 42 14.01 -4.61 3.99
C ARG A 42 13.55 -4.44 2.55
N ALA A 43 12.61 -5.28 2.13
CA ALA A 43 11.89 -5.10 0.87
C ALA A 43 10.78 -4.06 1.11
N ILE A 44 10.91 -2.89 0.49
CA ILE A 44 9.97 -1.78 0.66
C ILE A 44 9.20 -1.59 -0.63
N LEU A 45 7.87 -1.58 -0.48
CA LEU A 45 6.93 -1.30 -1.55
C LEU A 45 6.27 0.06 -1.29
N THR A 46 6.18 0.88 -2.33
CA THR A 46 5.42 2.14 -2.27
C THR A 46 4.05 1.93 -2.90
N VAL A 47 3.03 2.53 -2.28
CA VAL A 47 1.64 2.40 -2.71
C VAL A 47 0.99 3.76 -2.69
N THR A 48 0.25 4.08 -3.74
CA THR A 48 -0.49 5.35 -3.83
C THR A 48 -1.93 5.08 -4.20
N TRP A 49 -2.84 5.60 -3.39
CA TRP A 49 -4.27 5.49 -3.58
C TRP A 49 -4.81 6.82 -4.09
N ALA A 50 -5.64 6.76 -5.13
CA ALA A 50 -6.54 7.85 -5.48
C ALA A 50 -7.95 7.42 -5.09
N GLY A 51 -8.70 8.33 -4.48
CA GLY A 51 -10.09 8.12 -4.07
C GLY A 51 -10.93 9.33 -4.43
N ASP A 52 -12.19 9.09 -4.80
CA ASP A 52 -13.15 10.15 -5.05
C ASP A 52 -13.57 10.81 -3.74
N HIS A 53 -13.03 12.00 -3.48
CA HIS A 53 -13.22 12.69 -2.21
C HIS A 53 -14.66 13.20 -1.98
N ARG A 54 -15.54 13.08 -2.98
CA ARG A 54 -16.99 13.33 -2.81
C ARG A 54 -17.66 12.26 -1.95
N PHE A 55 -17.09 11.05 -1.90
CA PHE A 55 -17.65 9.90 -1.20
C PHE A 55 -16.69 9.28 -0.16
N ILE A 56 -15.38 9.46 -0.33
CA ILE A 56 -14.35 8.87 0.53
C ILE A 56 -13.58 9.99 1.24
N ASP A 57 -13.66 10.03 2.57
CA ASP A 57 -12.84 10.94 3.37
C ASP A 57 -11.43 10.41 3.64
N GLY A 58 -10.52 11.31 4.06
CA GLY A 58 -9.12 10.98 4.34
C GLY A 58 -8.92 9.96 5.47
N GLY A 59 -9.80 9.93 6.48
CA GLY A 59 -9.72 8.95 7.56
C GLY A 59 -10.09 7.54 7.08
N THR A 60 -11.11 7.45 6.23
CA THR A 60 -11.57 6.21 5.61
C THR A 60 -10.47 5.60 4.74
N ILE A 61 -9.86 6.37 3.84
CA ILE A 61 -8.78 5.85 2.99
C ILE A 61 -7.54 5.50 3.83
N ALA A 62 -7.18 6.28 4.85
CA ALA A 62 -6.04 5.98 5.71
C ALA A 62 -6.21 4.67 6.50
N ARG A 63 -7.40 4.43 7.08
CA ARG A 63 -7.70 3.17 7.78
C ARG A 63 -7.65 1.98 6.83
N PHE A 64 -8.22 2.12 5.64
CA PHE A 64 -8.16 1.09 4.61
C PHE A 64 -6.71 0.78 4.19
N CYS A 65 -5.88 1.81 3.95
CA CYS A 65 -4.46 1.65 3.66
C CYS A 65 -3.73 0.89 4.76
N ASN A 66 -4.02 1.19 6.03
CA ASN A 66 -3.40 0.52 7.17
C ASN A 66 -3.83 -0.95 7.29
N ALA A 67 -5.12 -1.25 7.06
CA ALA A 67 -5.61 -2.63 7.06
C ALA A 67 -4.97 -3.45 5.93
N TRP A 68 -4.97 -2.90 4.71
CA TRP A 68 -4.33 -3.51 3.55
C TRP A 68 -2.83 -3.73 3.76
N LYS A 69 -2.14 -2.73 4.32
CA LYS A 69 -0.72 -2.82 4.69
C LYS A 69 -0.49 -3.94 5.71
N GLY A 70 -1.30 -3.99 6.77
CA GLY A 70 -1.18 -4.99 7.83
C GLY A 70 -1.29 -6.42 7.29
N PHE A 71 -2.25 -6.66 6.39
CA PHE A 71 -2.38 -7.96 5.75
C PHE A 71 -1.17 -8.35 4.89
N LEU A 72 -0.48 -7.40 4.27
CA LEU A 72 0.72 -7.71 3.47
C LEU A 72 1.99 -7.84 4.30
N GLU A 73 2.10 -7.12 5.42
CA GLU A 73 3.23 -7.22 6.34
C GLU A 73 3.14 -8.47 7.23
N ALA A 74 1.93 -8.95 7.53
CA ALA A 74 1.65 -10.18 8.27
C ALA A 74 0.57 -11.03 7.56
N PRO A 75 0.91 -11.75 6.46
CA PRO A 75 -0.05 -12.50 5.63
C PRO A 75 -0.92 -13.51 6.37
N GLU A 76 -0.41 -14.11 7.45
CA GLU A 76 -1.14 -15.04 8.31
C GLU A 76 -2.38 -14.40 8.95
N SER A 77 -2.40 -13.08 9.14
CA SER A 77 -3.58 -12.38 9.66
C SER A 77 -4.78 -12.46 8.70
N MET A 78 -4.56 -12.67 7.41
CA MET A 78 -5.65 -12.89 6.45
C MET A 78 -6.41 -14.20 6.73
N LEU A 79 -5.74 -15.23 7.29
CA LEU A 79 -6.35 -16.54 7.52
C LEU A 79 -7.56 -16.47 8.46
N LEU A 80 -7.57 -15.50 9.39
CA LEU A 80 -8.70 -15.25 10.29
C LEU A 80 -9.98 -14.80 9.56
N HIS A 81 -9.87 -14.36 8.31
CA HIS A 81 -10.95 -13.82 7.50
C HIS A 81 -11.33 -14.71 6.30
N LEU A 82 -10.71 -15.88 6.14
CA LEU A 82 -10.92 -16.79 4.99
C LEU A 82 -11.89 -17.97 5.29
N ALA A 83 -12.65 -17.89 6.40
CA ALA A 83 -13.63 -18.90 6.80
C ALA A 83 -14.98 -18.73 6.08
#